data_AF-A0A3B9DSQ6-F1
#
_entry.id   AF-A0A3B9DSQ6-F1
#
_cell.length_a   1.000
_cell.length_b   1.000
_cell.length_c   1.000
_cell.angle_alpha   90.00
_cell.angle_beta   90.00
_cell.angle_gamma   90.00
#
_symmetry.space_group_name_H-M   'P 1'
#
loop_
_entity.id
_entity.type
_entity.pdbx_description
1 polymer ?
#
loop_
_entity_poly.entity_id
_entity_poly.type
_entity_poly.pdbx_seq_one_letter_code
_entity_poly.pdbx_strand_id
1 'polypeptide(L)'
;MELQKRRWIGVGTLALVATFAFQSTAHAQATFATSNDADVTFSADVASIIQENCTVCHRAGGIGPMELITYEDVQRYAPLIKIKVRDRLMPPYYYDTDIGIQELQHDWRLSQEDINTVVAWVDQGAPLGDPADMPPPADLRATDDWSLAAEFGPPDLLAPSSPIDIPAEGLDVWYRPIVEIQG
;
A
#
# COMPACT_ATOMS: atom_id res chain seq x y z
N MET A 1 67.86 -31.97 -63.71
CA MET A 1 67.52 -31.24 -62.48
C MET A 1 67.98 -29.80 -62.67
N GLU A 2 67.14 -28.88 -63.13
CA GLU A 2 66.06 -28.22 -62.35
C GLU A 2 66.65 -27.55 -61.09
N LEU A 3 66.45 -26.26 -60.75
CA LEU A 3 65.53 -25.23 -61.21
C LEU A 3 66.15 -23.83 -60.97
N GLN A 4 66.02 -22.98 -61.98
CA GLN A 4 65.61 -21.56 -61.99
C GLN A 4 66.01 -20.54 -60.90
N LYS A 5 66.83 -19.58 -61.36
CA LYS A 5 66.69 -18.11 -61.29
C LYS A 5 65.40 -17.53 -60.65
N ARG A 6 65.55 -16.53 -59.77
CA ARG A 6 65.17 -15.11 -60.04
C ARG A 6 65.48 -14.13 -58.91
N ARG A 7 65.90 -12.93 -59.34
CA ARG A 7 66.03 -11.67 -58.58
C ARG A 7 64.65 -11.10 -58.22
N TRP A 8 64.54 -10.29 -57.16
CA TRP A 8 64.09 -8.88 -57.16
C TRP A 8 63.63 -8.36 -55.78
N ILE A 9 64.03 -7.10 -55.48
CA ILE A 9 63.28 -5.99 -54.82
C ILE A 9 62.72 -6.29 -53.42
N GLY A 10 63.01 -5.55 -52.34
CA GLY A 10 63.11 -4.11 -52.15
C GLY A 10 62.08 -3.68 -51.08
N VAL A 11 62.27 -2.49 -50.48
CA VAL A 11 61.33 -1.78 -49.59
C VAL A 11 61.31 -2.32 -48.14
N GLY A 12 61.66 -1.59 -47.07
CA GLY A 12 61.53 -0.17 -46.81
C GLY A 12 60.23 0.10 -46.04
N THR A 13 60.07 -0.44 -44.84
CA THR A 13 58.88 -0.21 -44.01
C THR A 13 59.04 1.06 -43.17
N LEU A 14 58.31 2.09 -43.59
CA LEU A 14 57.98 3.30 -42.83
C LEU A 14 57.39 2.93 -41.46
N ALA A 15 57.90 3.54 -40.40
CA ALA A 15 57.22 3.63 -39.12
C ALA A 15 56.02 4.59 -39.25
N LEU A 16 54.81 4.07 -39.03
CA LEU A 16 53.60 4.88 -38.92
C LEU A 16 53.30 5.08 -37.43
N VAL A 17 53.73 6.22 -36.88
CA VAL A 17 53.33 6.65 -35.53
C VAL A 17 51.90 7.19 -35.64
N ALA A 18 50.93 6.37 -35.24
CA ALA A 18 49.54 6.79 -35.13
C ALA A 18 49.36 7.60 -33.84
N THR A 19 49.31 8.92 -33.96
CA THR A 19 48.82 9.82 -32.91
C THR A 19 47.31 9.59 -32.73
N PHE A 20 46.94 8.84 -31.70
CA PHE A 20 45.54 8.78 -31.23
C PHE A 20 45.21 10.06 -30.49
N ALA A 21 44.49 10.98 -31.14
CA ALA A 21 43.86 12.10 -30.47
C ALA A 21 42.65 11.58 -29.67
N PHE A 22 42.75 11.61 -28.34
CA PHE A 22 41.63 11.38 -27.43
C PHE A 22 40.65 12.55 -27.57
N GLN A 23 39.57 12.36 -28.33
CA GLN A 23 38.42 13.26 -28.30
C GLN A 23 37.60 12.94 -27.05
N SER A 24 37.68 13.85 -26.07
CA SER A 24 36.90 13.77 -24.84
C SER A 24 35.44 14.15 -25.16
N THR A 25 34.56 13.16 -25.32
CA THR A 25 33.12 13.39 -25.39
C THR A 25 32.60 13.60 -23.98
N ALA A 26 32.37 14.87 -23.63
CA ALA A 26 31.63 15.24 -22.44
C ALA A 26 30.22 14.64 -22.53
N HIS A 27 30.01 13.52 -21.85
CA HIS A 27 28.67 12.96 -21.63
C HIS A 27 27.99 13.85 -20.61
N ALA A 28 27.19 14.80 -21.08
CA ALA A 28 26.20 15.46 -20.25
C ALA A 28 25.24 14.38 -19.75
N GLN A 29 25.41 13.95 -18.50
CA GLN A 29 24.42 13.14 -17.82
C GLN A 29 23.20 14.04 -17.64
N ALA A 30 22.20 13.85 -18.50
CA ALA A 30 20.88 14.38 -18.26
C ALA A 30 20.34 13.69 -17.02
N THR A 31 20.40 14.38 -15.88
CA THR A 31 19.62 14.03 -14.71
C THR A 31 18.17 14.19 -15.13
N PHE A 32 17.48 13.08 -15.39
CA PHE A 32 16.03 13.10 -15.44
C PHE A 32 15.57 13.41 -14.02
N ALA A 33 15.32 14.68 -13.73
CA ALA A 33 14.47 15.03 -12.61
C ALA A 33 13.11 14.39 -12.91
N THR A 34 12.68 13.47 -12.06
CA THR A 34 11.32 12.90 -12.08
C THR A 34 10.35 14.01 -11.68
N SER A 35 10.01 14.88 -12.62
CA SER A 35 8.99 15.90 -12.44
C SER A 35 7.61 15.24 -12.55
N ASN A 36 6.99 14.90 -11.41
CA ASN A 36 5.55 15.04 -11.07
C ASN A 36 5.00 14.09 -9.97
N ASP A 37 5.79 13.55 -9.05
CA ASP A 37 5.18 13.11 -7.79
C ASP A 37 5.06 14.35 -6.91
N ALA A 38 3.86 14.88 -6.76
CA ALA A 38 3.58 15.76 -5.64
C ALA A 38 3.94 14.99 -4.35
N ASP A 39 4.56 15.68 -3.38
CA ASP A 39 4.90 15.05 -2.11
C ASP A 39 3.60 14.64 -1.41
N VAL A 40 3.30 13.33 -1.41
CA VAL A 40 2.13 12.76 -0.75
C VAL A 40 2.46 12.68 0.73
N THR A 41 1.60 13.25 1.58
CA THR A 41 1.83 13.30 3.02
C THR A 41 0.74 12.62 3.81
N PHE A 42 1.07 12.21 5.03
CA PHE A 42 0.08 11.59 5.89
C PHE A 42 -1.05 12.57 6.22
N SER A 43 -0.71 13.76 6.71
CA SER A 43 -1.69 14.75 7.15
C SER A 43 -2.66 15.15 6.06
N ALA A 44 -2.18 15.44 4.85
CA ALA A 44 -3.02 15.97 3.78
C ALA A 44 -3.77 14.88 2.98
N ASP A 45 -3.13 13.73 2.74
CA ASP A 45 -3.60 12.79 1.71
C ASP A 45 -4.01 11.42 2.26
N VAL A 46 -3.37 10.93 3.32
CA VAL A 46 -3.55 9.54 3.80
C VAL A 46 -4.38 9.45 5.07
N ALA A 47 -4.37 10.47 5.91
CA ALA A 47 -5.02 10.43 7.22
C ALA A 47 -6.52 10.19 7.12
N SER A 48 -7.23 10.81 6.17
CA SER A 48 -8.65 10.57 5.92
C SER A 48 -8.91 9.13 5.48
N ILE A 49 -8.12 8.61 4.54
CA ILE A 49 -8.22 7.23 4.05
C ILE A 49 -8.09 6.23 5.21
N ILE A 50 -7.08 6.42 6.07
CA ILE A 50 -6.86 5.56 7.23
C ILE A 50 -8.00 5.68 8.24
N GLN A 51 -8.44 6.90 8.54
CA GLN A 51 -9.52 7.14 9.49
C GLN A 51 -10.85 6.49 9.06
N GLU A 52 -11.19 6.62 7.78
CA GLU A 52 -12.45 6.12 7.23
C GLU A 52 -12.45 4.59 7.02
N ASN A 53 -11.31 4.02 6.62
CA ASN A 53 -11.25 2.63 6.15
C ASN A 53 -10.51 1.67 7.09
N CYS A 54 -9.68 2.17 8.00
CA CYS A 54 -8.83 1.34 8.86
C CYS A 54 -9.14 1.53 10.34
N THR A 55 -9.17 2.77 10.82
CA THR A 55 -9.34 3.14 12.23
C THR A 55 -10.66 2.61 12.82
N VAL A 56 -11.71 2.48 12.01
CA VAL A 56 -12.99 1.87 12.41
C VAL A 56 -12.80 0.51 13.08
N CYS A 57 -11.90 -0.32 12.55
CA CYS A 57 -11.58 -1.66 13.04
C CYS A 57 -10.29 -1.69 13.86
N HIS A 58 -9.28 -0.93 13.45
CA HIS A 58 -7.93 -0.89 14.02
C HIS A 58 -7.82 0.19 15.12
N ARG A 59 -8.46 -0.08 16.25
CA ARG A 59 -8.49 0.81 17.42
C ARG A 59 -8.62 0.01 18.71
N ALA A 60 -8.37 0.65 19.86
CA ALA A 60 -8.58 0.03 21.16
C ALA A 60 -9.99 -0.56 21.30
N GLY A 61 -10.08 -1.83 21.67
CA GLY A 61 -11.35 -2.59 21.76
C GLY A 61 -12.00 -2.92 20.40
N GLY A 62 -11.39 -2.53 19.29
CA GLY A 62 -11.79 -2.94 17.94
C GLY A 62 -11.32 -4.35 17.59
N ILE A 63 -11.71 -4.83 16.42
CA ILE A 63 -11.38 -6.18 15.93
C ILE A 63 -9.99 -6.27 15.29
N GLY A 64 -9.39 -5.14 14.92
CA GLY A 64 -8.05 -5.09 14.34
C GLY A 64 -6.98 -5.49 15.36
N PRO A 65 -5.98 -6.32 14.99
CA PRO A 65 -4.97 -6.82 15.93
C PRO A 65 -3.92 -5.77 16.35
N MET A 66 -3.95 -4.59 15.74
CA MET A 66 -3.13 -3.44 16.05
C MET A 66 -3.95 -2.16 15.88
N GLU A 67 -3.59 -1.13 16.64
CA GLU A 67 -4.20 0.19 16.53
C GLU A 67 -3.59 0.97 15.36
N LEU A 68 -4.41 1.72 14.64
CA LEU A 68 -4.06 2.64 13.56
C LEU A 68 -4.78 3.98 13.80
N ILE A 69 -4.55 4.55 14.99
CA ILE A 69 -5.16 5.82 15.44
C ILE A 69 -4.17 6.97 15.24
N THR A 70 -2.91 6.76 15.63
CA THR A 70 -1.87 7.78 15.57
C THR A 70 -1.02 7.65 14.31
N TYR A 71 -0.39 8.73 13.88
CA TYR A 71 0.57 8.68 12.78
C TYR A 71 1.69 7.69 13.05
N GLU A 72 2.22 7.66 14.29
CA GLU A 72 3.31 6.77 14.67
C GLU A 72 2.93 5.30 14.53
N ASP A 73 1.69 4.95 14.87
CA ASP A 73 1.17 3.59 14.67
C ASP A 73 1.04 3.27 13.18
N VAL A 74 0.46 4.17 12.39
CA VAL A 74 0.31 3.96 10.93
C VAL A 74 1.67 3.84 10.26
N GLN A 75 2.60 4.74 10.57
CA GLN A 75 3.96 4.76 10.03
C GLN A 75 4.70 3.45 10.38
N ARG A 76 4.56 2.95 11.62
CA ARG A 76 5.16 1.68 12.04
C ARG A 76 4.72 0.52 11.16
N TYR A 77 3.45 0.49 10.76
CA TYR A 77 2.88 -0.58 9.93
C TYR A 77 2.83 -0.26 8.44
N ALA A 78 3.31 0.90 7.99
CA ALA A 78 3.22 1.38 6.62
C ALA A 78 3.63 0.34 5.55
N PRO A 79 4.75 -0.39 5.67
CA PRO A 79 5.10 -1.43 4.69
C PRO A 79 4.07 -2.56 4.60
N LEU A 80 3.48 -2.95 5.74
CA LEU A 80 2.45 -3.99 5.79
C LEU A 80 1.13 -3.46 5.24
N ILE A 81 0.73 -2.24 5.60
CA ILE A 81 -0.46 -1.57 5.07
C ILE A 81 -0.39 -1.53 3.54
N LYS A 82 0.73 -1.06 2.98
CA LYS A 82 0.98 -1.04 1.53
C LYS A 82 0.72 -2.40 0.87
N ILE A 83 1.27 -3.48 1.43
CA ILE A 83 1.09 -4.83 0.87
C ILE A 83 -0.39 -5.22 0.93
N LYS A 84 -1.07 -4.99 2.07
CA LYS A 84 -2.45 -5.40 2.27
C LYS A 84 -3.45 -4.61 1.41
N VAL A 85 -3.27 -3.30 1.23
CA VAL A 85 -4.16 -2.49 0.38
C VAL A 85 -3.91 -2.75 -1.11
N ARG A 86 -2.63 -2.88 -1.52
CA ARG A 86 -2.27 -3.19 -2.91
C ARG A 86 -2.86 -4.53 -3.35
N ASP A 87 -2.80 -5.52 -2.47
CA ASP A 87 -3.32 -6.87 -2.73
C ASP A 87 -4.83 -6.97 -2.45
N ARG A 88 -5.50 -5.84 -2.15
CA ARG A 88 -6.95 -5.74 -1.85
C ARG A 88 -7.41 -6.69 -0.74
N LEU A 89 -6.52 -6.96 0.22
CA LEU A 89 -6.81 -7.75 1.41
C LEU A 89 -7.34 -6.89 2.57
N MET A 90 -7.09 -5.58 2.51
CA MET A 90 -7.61 -4.61 3.48
C MET A 90 -8.26 -3.43 2.75
N PRO A 91 -9.45 -2.96 3.19
CA PRO A 91 -10.35 -3.60 4.17
C PRO A 91 -10.73 -5.03 3.77
N PRO A 92 -11.09 -5.92 4.73
CA PRO A 92 -11.34 -7.33 4.46
C PRO A 92 -12.70 -7.52 3.77
N TYR A 93 -12.77 -7.14 2.49
CA TYR A 93 -13.99 -7.12 1.69
C TYR A 93 -13.75 -7.84 0.35
N TYR A 94 -14.01 -9.15 0.35
CA TYR A 94 -13.68 -10.08 -0.74
C TYR A 94 -14.65 -10.02 -1.93
N TYR A 95 -14.94 -8.83 -2.44
CA TYR A 95 -15.75 -8.64 -3.64
C TYR A 95 -14.89 -8.52 -4.90
N ASP A 96 -15.27 -9.24 -5.96
CA ASP A 96 -14.64 -9.11 -7.27
C ASP A 96 -14.85 -7.70 -7.84
N THR A 97 -13.78 -7.12 -8.38
CA THR A 97 -13.79 -5.77 -8.95
C THR A 97 -14.11 -5.72 -10.45
N ASP A 98 -14.21 -6.88 -11.10
CA ASP A 98 -14.34 -7.02 -12.55
C ASP A 98 -15.52 -7.91 -12.99
N ILE A 99 -16.16 -8.63 -12.07
CA ILE A 99 -17.25 -9.56 -12.35
C ILE A 99 -18.47 -9.22 -11.47
N GLY A 100 -19.67 -9.25 -12.05
CA GLY A 100 -20.93 -9.09 -11.31
C GLY A 100 -21.34 -7.62 -11.11
N ILE A 101 -22.11 -7.37 -10.05
CA ILE A 101 -22.63 -6.03 -9.72
C ILE A 101 -21.50 -5.19 -9.15
N GLN A 102 -21.15 -4.10 -9.83
CA GLN A 102 -20.05 -3.23 -9.43
C GLN A 102 -20.50 -2.00 -8.64
N GLU A 103 -21.76 -1.60 -8.77
CA GLU A 103 -22.35 -0.48 -8.03
C GLU A 103 -23.02 -1.01 -6.76
N LEU A 104 -22.22 -1.18 -5.71
CA LEU A 104 -22.70 -1.63 -4.41
C LEU A 104 -23.15 -0.44 -3.56
N GLN A 105 -24.26 -0.60 -2.83
CA GLN A 105 -24.61 0.35 -1.78
C GLN A 105 -23.67 0.12 -0.59
N HIS A 106 -23.12 1.20 -0.04
CA HIS A 106 -22.16 1.16 1.08
C HIS A 106 -20.91 0.32 0.77
N ASP A 107 -20.33 0.53 -0.42
CA ASP A 107 -19.12 -0.16 -0.84
C ASP A 107 -17.92 0.17 0.06
N TRP A 108 -17.36 -0.85 0.72
CA TRP A 108 -16.18 -0.73 1.59
C TRP A 108 -14.87 -1.08 0.86
N ARG A 109 -14.91 -1.32 -0.46
CA ARG A 109 -13.69 -1.44 -1.25
C ARG A 109 -12.97 -0.08 -1.27
N LEU A 110 -11.66 -0.11 -1.06
CA LEU A 110 -10.85 1.05 -1.38
C LEU A 110 -10.88 1.33 -2.89
N SER A 111 -11.00 2.62 -3.22
CA SER A 111 -10.85 3.08 -4.58
C SER A 111 -9.42 2.83 -5.07
N GLN A 112 -9.22 2.72 -6.38
CA GLN A 112 -7.87 2.55 -6.91
C GLN A 112 -7.00 3.80 -6.64
N GLU A 113 -7.63 4.97 -6.55
CA GLU A 113 -6.97 6.23 -6.20
C GLU A 113 -6.43 6.16 -4.77
N ASP A 114 -7.25 5.78 -3.78
CA ASP A 114 -6.81 5.66 -2.39
C ASP A 114 -5.68 4.64 -2.23
N ILE A 115 -5.78 3.50 -2.92
CA ILE A 115 -4.72 2.49 -2.93
C ILE A 115 -3.43 3.10 -3.47
N ASN A 116 -3.49 3.84 -4.58
CA ASN A 116 -2.32 4.47 -5.18
C ASN A 116 -1.72 5.53 -4.25
N THR A 117 -2.55 6.35 -3.60
CA THR A 117 -2.12 7.38 -2.64
C THR A 117 -1.38 6.76 -1.46
N VAL A 118 -1.95 5.71 -0.85
CA VAL A 118 -1.29 5.00 0.26
C VAL A 118 0.01 4.35 -0.21
N VAL A 119 0.02 3.69 -1.38
CA VAL A 119 1.24 3.06 -1.92
C VAL A 119 2.34 4.09 -2.17
N ALA A 120 2.01 5.20 -2.81
CA ALA A 120 2.95 6.27 -3.13
C ALA A 120 3.51 6.92 -1.87
N TRP A 121 2.66 7.22 -0.88
CA TRP A 121 3.08 7.73 0.42
C TRP A 121 4.10 6.82 1.11
N VAL A 122 3.85 5.50 1.12
CA VAL A 122 4.80 4.53 1.70
C VAL A 122 6.11 4.49 0.89
N ASP A 123 6.04 4.55 -0.44
CA ASP A 123 7.23 4.56 -1.31
C ASP A 123 8.08 5.83 -1.17
N GLN A 124 7.46 6.95 -0.80
CA GLN A 124 8.14 8.21 -0.48
C GLN A 124 8.71 8.24 0.95
N GLY A 125 8.61 7.14 1.70
CA GLY A 125 9.15 7.03 3.06
C GLY A 125 8.17 7.40 4.16
N ALA A 126 6.87 7.40 3.86
CA ALA A 126 5.78 7.67 4.78
C ALA A 126 5.93 9.02 5.53
N PRO A 127 6.08 10.17 4.84
CA PRO A 127 6.25 11.47 5.49
C PRO A 127 4.95 11.92 6.19
N LEU A 128 5.09 12.56 7.36
CA LEU A 128 3.96 13.14 8.10
C LEU A 128 3.28 14.28 7.33
N GLY A 129 4.06 15.23 6.80
CA GLY A 129 3.54 16.48 6.24
C GLY A 129 3.32 17.55 7.31
N ASP A 130 2.56 18.59 6.98
CA ASP A 130 2.18 19.65 7.92
C ASP A 130 1.05 19.14 8.84
N PRO A 131 1.23 19.10 10.17
CA PRO A 131 0.17 18.74 11.09
C PRO A 131 -1.09 19.63 11.00
N ALA A 132 -0.98 20.85 10.44
CA ALA A 132 -2.13 21.74 10.24
C ALA A 132 -3.12 21.23 9.18
N ASP A 133 -2.67 20.36 8.26
CA ASP A 133 -3.50 19.76 7.22
C ASP A 133 -4.25 18.51 7.71
N MET A 134 -3.98 18.06 8.94
CA MET A 134 -4.57 16.86 9.50
C MET A 134 -6.11 16.98 9.55
N PRO A 135 -6.88 16.00 9.05
CA PRO A 135 -8.32 16.00 9.19
C PRO A 135 -8.71 15.90 10.67
N PRO A 136 -9.92 16.38 11.03
CA PRO A 136 -10.44 16.17 12.37
C PRO A 136 -10.51 14.67 12.68
N PRO A 137 -10.31 14.26 13.94
CA PRO A 137 -10.44 12.85 14.31
C PRO A 137 -11.80 12.27 13.95
N ALA A 138 -11.82 11.04 13.45
CA ALA A 138 -13.03 10.32 13.11
C ALA A 138 -13.98 10.22 14.32
N ASP A 139 -15.25 10.54 14.08
CA ASP A 139 -16.32 10.32 15.04
C ASP A 139 -16.74 8.86 15.01
N LEU A 140 -16.08 8.04 15.83
CA LEU A 140 -16.33 6.61 15.91
C LEU A 140 -17.11 6.26 17.17
N ARG A 141 -18.17 5.46 17.01
CA ARG A 141 -18.95 4.90 18.12
C ARG A 141 -18.05 4.15 19.11
N ALA A 142 -18.41 4.15 20.40
CA ALA A 142 -17.72 3.34 21.39
C ALA A 142 -17.77 1.85 21.01
N THR A 143 -16.73 1.09 21.36
CA THR A 143 -16.62 -0.33 21.01
C THR A 143 -17.43 -1.25 21.93
N ASP A 144 -17.90 -0.73 23.05
CA ASP A 144 -18.70 -1.41 24.07
C ASP A 144 -20.17 -0.95 24.09
N ASP A 145 -20.58 -0.12 23.14
CA ASP A 145 -21.96 0.38 23.00
C ASP A 145 -22.77 -0.40 21.95
N TRP A 146 -24.09 -0.35 22.06
CA TRP A 146 -25.00 -0.94 21.08
C TRP A 146 -25.00 -0.11 19.79
N SER A 147 -24.50 -0.69 18.69
CA SER A 147 -24.26 0.01 17.42
C SER A 147 -25.42 0.86 16.88
N LEU A 148 -26.66 0.48 17.18
CA LEU A 148 -27.87 1.13 16.68
C LEU A 148 -28.73 1.77 17.77
N ALA A 149 -28.22 1.88 19.01
CA ALA A 149 -29.02 2.45 20.11
C ALA A 149 -29.37 3.93 19.92
N ALA A 150 -28.53 4.69 19.21
CA ALA A 150 -28.86 6.07 18.86
C ALA A 150 -30.08 6.19 17.93
N GLU A 151 -30.36 5.16 17.13
CA GLU A 151 -31.47 5.15 16.16
C GLU A 151 -32.72 4.46 16.71
N PHE A 152 -32.55 3.36 17.44
CA PHE A 152 -33.66 2.51 17.90
C PHE A 152 -33.84 2.42 19.42
N GLY A 153 -32.92 2.98 20.21
CA GLY A 153 -32.88 2.81 21.66
C GLY A 153 -32.14 1.54 22.12
N PRO A 154 -32.04 1.30 23.44
CA PRO A 154 -31.42 0.10 23.97
C PRO A 154 -32.21 -1.17 23.58
N PRO A 155 -31.55 -2.34 23.52
CA PRO A 155 -32.26 -3.59 23.20
C PRO A 155 -33.26 -3.99 24.28
N ASP A 156 -34.42 -4.48 23.87
CA ASP A 156 -35.43 -5.06 24.77
C ASP A 156 -35.10 -6.51 25.18
N LEU A 157 -34.35 -7.23 24.33
CA LEU A 157 -33.96 -8.63 24.52
C LEU A 157 -32.47 -8.82 24.22
N LEU A 158 -31.80 -9.66 25.00
CA LEU A 158 -30.39 -10.01 24.86
C LEU A 158 -30.24 -11.50 24.55
N ALA A 159 -29.41 -11.83 23.56
CA ALA A 159 -29.04 -13.20 23.20
C ALA A 159 -27.51 -13.35 23.32
N PRO A 160 -26.97 -13.55 24.53
CA PRO A 160 -25.52 -13.57 24.74
C PRO A 160 -24.91 -14.80 24.06
N SER A 161 -23.88 -14.59 23.23
CA SER A 161 -23.12 -15.69 22.63
C SER A 161 -22.23 -16.37 23.68
N SER A 162 -22.00 -17.67 23.50
CA SER A 162 -20.93 -18.38 24.21
C SER A 162 -19.58 -18.13 23.54
N PRO A 163 -18.47 -18.06 24.31
CA PRO A 163 -17.13 -17.92 23.77
C PRO A 163 -16.79 -19.05 22.79
N ILE A 164 -16.05 -18.71 21.74
CA ILE A 164 -15.51 -19.67 20.77
C ILE A 164 -14.04 -19.37 20.47
N ASP A 165 -13.26 -20.42 20.27
CA ASP A 165 -11.90 -20.31 19.76
C ASP A 165 -11.93 -20.26 18.23
N ILE A 166 -11.32 -19.24 17.66
CA ILE A 166 -11.19 -19.08 16.21
C ILE A 166 -9.80 -19.56 15.77
N PRO A 167 -9.69 -20.55 14.88
CA PRO A 167 -8.41 -20.94 14.30
C PRO A 167 -7.72 -19.76 13.60
N ALA A 168 -6.40 -19.67 13.71
CA ALA A 168 -5.63 -18.60 13.05
C ALA A 168 -5.66 -18.70 11.51
N GLU A 169 -5.93 -19.88 10.96
CA GLU A 169 -6.02 -20.16 9.54
C GLU A 169 -7.31 -20.91 9.23
N GLY A 170 -8.00 -20.55 8.15
CA GLY A 170 -9.24 -21.20 7.73
C GLY A 170 -10.12 -20.30 6.87
N LEU A 171 -11.24 -20.86 6.42
CA LEU A 171 -12.35 -20.10 5.83
C LEU A 171 -13.32 -19.64 6.93
N ASP A 172 -14.33 -18.87 6.53
CA ASP A 172 -15.38 -18.39 7.43
C ASP A 172 -16.00 -19.51 8.28
N VAL A 173 -16.08 -19.25 9.59
CA VAL A 173 -16.65 -20.17 10.56
C VAL A 173 -18.07 -19.73 10.91
N TRP A 174 -19.05 -20.56 10.60
CA TRP A 174 -20.46 -20.30 10.87
C TRP A 174 -20.86 -20.88 12.23
N TYR A 175 -20.72 -20.08 13.28
CA TYR A 175 -21.11 -20.49 14.64
C TYR A 175 -22.62 -20.39 14.85
N ARG A 176 -23.25 -21.45 15.37
CA ARG A 176 -24.71 -21.56 15.55
C ARG A 176 -25.08 -22.01 16.98
N PRO A 177 -24.86 -21.16 17.99
CA PRO A 177 -25.17 -21.52 19.37
C PRO A 177 -26.69 -21.49 19.61
N ILE A 178 -27.16 -22.35 20.52
CA ILE A 178 -28.50 -22.23 21.10
C ILE A 178 -28.31 -21.60 22.47
N VAL A 179 -28.86 -20.41 22.67
CA VAL A 179 -28.68 -19.58 23.88
C VAL A 179 -30.03 -19.23 24.49
N GLU A 180 -30.04 -19.04 25.81
CA GLU A 180 -31.21 -18.49 26.52
C GLU A 180 -31.32 -16.99 26.24
N ILE A 181 -32.52 -16.54 25.89
CA ILE A 181 -32.81 -15.12 25.69
C ILE A 181 -33.07 -14.48 27.07
N GLN A 182 -32.49 -13.31 27.30
CA GLN A 182 -32.65 -12.52 28.52
C GLN A 182 -33.45 -11.25 28.19
N GLY A 183 -34.36 -10.84 29.08
CA GLY A 183 -35.20 -9.63 28.90
C GLY A 183 -36.67 -9.90 29.17
#